data_AF-A0A5C5T3X2-F1
#
_entry.id   AF-A0A5C5T3X2-F1
#
_cell.length_a   1.000
_cell.length_b   1.000
_cell.length_c   1.000
_cell.angle_alpha   90.00
_cell.angle_beta   90.00
_cell.angle_gamma   90.00
#
_symmetry.space_group_name_H-M   'P 1'
#
loop_
_entity.id
_entity.type
_entity.pdbx_description
1 polymer ?
#
loop_
_entity_poly.entity_id
_entity_poly.type
_entity_poly.pdbx_seq_one_letter_code
_entity_poly.pdbx_strand_id
1 'polypeptide(L)'
;MIETESLTVTAENVSRIIGAEVELSEKSLQLKKKRKIKARQSPDMFICWSLDLIVSYKLLGAVNEAEVFLLPEELPVFTRALIQHPILFPTSFSQHLSMERGMYCIRLKSQEPAENFAERLSEALSELH
;
A
#
# COMPACT_ATOMS: atom_id res chain seq x y z
N MET A 1 -29.24 -1.40 7.28
CA MET A 1 -28.87 -0.32 6.34
C MET A 1 -27.72 0.57 6.84
N ILE A 2 -27.01 0.22 7.92
CA ILE A 2 -26.00 1.08 8.58
C ILE A 2 -24.55 0.76 8.13
N GLU A 3 -24.29 -0.43 7.60
CA GLU A 3 -22.93 -0.87 7.25
C GLU A 3 -22.36 -0.17 6.01
N THR A 4 -23.21 0.22 5.05
CA THR A 4 -22.78 0.84 3.78
C THR A 4 -22.30 2.28 3.93
N GLU A 5 -22.82 3.04 4.90
CA GLU A 5 -22.40 4.44 5.14
C GLU A 5 -21.04 4.53 5.84
N SER A 6 -20.77 3.61 6.78
CA SER A 6 -19.46 3.51 7.45
C SER A 6 -18.34 3.09 6.49
N LEU A 7 -18.68 2.21 5.53
CA LEU A 7 -17.81 1.78 4.44
C LEU A 7 -17.38 2.92 3.54
N THR A 8 -18.32 3.76 3.10
CA THR A 8 -18.03 4.90 2.22
C THR A 8 -17.14 5.93 2.91
N VAL A 9 -17.38 6.21 4.20
CA VAL A 9 -16.56 7.15 4.96
C VAL A 9 -15.13 6.62 5.16
N THR A 10 -15.00 5.34 5.53
CA THR A 10 -13.67 4.69 5.65
C THR A 10 -12.94 4.69 4.31
N ALA A 11 -13.66 4.37 3.22
CA ALA A 11 -13.10 4.37 1.88
C ALA A 11 -12.59 5.74 1.43
N GLU A 12 -13.37 6.79 1.67
CA GLU A 12 -13.00 8.17 1.36
C GLU A 12 -11.79 8.61 2.18
N ASN A 13 -11.76 8.32 3.49
CA ASN A 13 -10.64 8.67 4.36
C ASN A 13 -9.34 8.00 3.92
N VAL A 14 -9.38 6.69 3.70
CA VAL A 14 -8.21 5.92 3.27
C VAL A 14 -7.76 6.31 1.86
N SER A 15 -8.70 6.52 0.93
CA SER A 15 -8.39 7.02 -0.41
C SER A 15 -7.68 8.37 -0.36
N ARG A 16 -8.12 9.28 0.52
CA ARG A 16 -7.48 10.58 0.74
C ARG A 16 -6.09 10.45 1.32
N ILE A 17 -5.89 9.53 2.27
CA ILE A 17 -4.58 9.28 2.89
C ILE A 17 -3.59 8.71 1.87
N ILE A 18 -4.00 7.73 1.06
CA ILE A 18 -3.12 7.04 0.12
C ILE A 18 -3.00 7.80 -1.21
N GLY A 19 -3.99 8.62 -1.57
CA GLY A 19 -4.10 9.28 -2.87
C GLY A 19 -4.34 8.27 -4.00
N ALA A 20 -5.34 7.40 -3.83
CA ALA A 20 -5.62 6.26 -4.71
C ALA A 20 -7.05 6.27 -5.26
N GLU A 21 -7.24 5.67 -6.44
CA GLU A 21 -8.56 5.42 -6.99
C GLU A 21 -9.26 4.31 -6.21
N VAL A 22 -10.57 4.44 -6.00
CA VAL A 22 -11.37 3.56 -5.16
C VAL A 22 -12.30 2.68 -5.99
N GLU A 23 -12.20 1.37 -5.78
CA GLU A 23 -13.16 0.38 -6.26
C GLU A 23 -13.84 -0.27 -5.06
N LEU A 24 -15.14 -0.03 -4.89
CA LEU A 24 -15.92 -0.59 -3.79
C LEU A 24 -16.67 -1.84 -4.26
N SER A 25 -16.55 -2.94 -3.52
CA SER A 25 -17.35 -4.16 -3.73
C SER A 25 -18.16 -4.47 -2.47
N GLU A 26 -19.20 -5.32 -2.60
CA GLU A 26 -20.12 -5.65 -1.50
C GLU A 26 -19.44 -6.17 -0.21
N LYS A 27 -18.21 -6.70 -0.30
CA LYS A 27 -17.51 -7.35 0.83
C LYS A 27 -16.09 -6.84 1.06
N SER A 28 -15.58 -6.00 0.17
CA SER A 28 -14.21 -5.51 0.26
C SER A 28 -14.06 -4.15 -0.43
N LEU A 29 -13.22 -3.31 0.13
CA LEU A 29 -12.74 -2.10 -0.50
C LEU A 29 -11.41 -2.42 -1.20
N GLN A 30 -11.26 -2.03 -2.46
CA GLN A 30 -9.96 -2.04 -3.14
C GLN A 30 -9.57 -0.62 -3.53
N LEU A 31 -8.31 -0.29 -3.29
CA LEU A 31 -7.67 0.94 -3.70
C LEU A 31 -6.53 0.57 -4.64
N LYS A 32 -6.48 1.26 -5.77
CA LYS A 32 -5.41 1.09 -6.75
C LYS A 32 -4.72 2.43 -6.95
N LYS A 33 -3.41 2.44 -6.81
CA LYS A 33 -2.57 3.61 -7.09
C LYS A 33 -1.45 3.18 -8.02
N LYS A 34 -1.29 3.89 -9.12
CA LYS A 34 -0.15 3.69 -10.01
C LYS A 34 0.93 4.70 -9.69
N ARG A 35 2.17 4.24 -9.50
CA ARG A 35 3.34 5.08 -9.31
C ARG A 35 4.15 5.10 -10.61
N LYS A 36 4.44 6.28 -11.14
CA LYS A 36 5.36 6.43 -12.28
C LYS A 36 6.77 6.62 -11.74
N ILE A 37 7.67 5.71 -12.08
CA ILE A 37 9.06 5.74 -11.64
C ILE A 37 9.95 5.97 -12.84
N LYS A 38 10.91 6.87 -12.72
CA LYS A 38 11.96 7.09 -13.72
C LYS A 38 13.24 6.45 -13.24
N ALA A 39 13.54 5.26 -13.74
CA ALA A 39 14.79 4.57 -13.44
C ALA A 39 15.83 4.92 -14.51
N ARG A 40 17.04 5.33 -14.09
CA ARG A 40 18.16 5.52 -15.00
C ARG A 40 18.80 4.15 -15.28
N GLN A 41 18.71 3.68 -16.53
CA GLN A 41 19.32 2.39 -16.92
C GLN A 41 20.77 2.57 -17.38
N SER A 42 21.07 3.71 -18.02
CA SER A 42 22.42 4.06 -18.48
C SER A 42 22.61 5.58 -18.43
N PRO A 43 23.83 6.11 -18.62
CA PRO A 43 24.08 7.54 -18.56
C PRO A 43 23.13 8.39 -19.42
N ASP A 44 22.72 7.85 -20.57
CA ASP A 44 21.91 8.54 -21.58
C ASP A 44 20.47 7.99 -21.71
N MET A 45 20.07 7.02 -20.87
CA MET A 45 18.75 6.38 -20.99
C MET A 45 18.01 6.25 -19.65
N PHE A 46 16.79 6.80 -19.64
CA PHE A 46 15.82 6.66 -18.56
C PHE A 46 14.65 5.80 -19.04
N ILE A 47 14.25 4.84 -18.21
CA ILE A 47 13.06 4.03 -18.42
C ILE A 47 11.99 4.51 -17.45
N CYS A 48 10.80 4.79 -17.96
CA CYS A 48 9.62 5.09 -17.16
C CYS A 48 8.86 3.80 -16.88
N TRP A 49 8.84 3.36 -15.63
CA TRP A 49 8.04 2.23 -15.16
C TRP A 49 6.74 2.75 -14.55
N SER A 50 5.67 1.98 -14.67
CA SER A 50 4.45 2.19 -13.89
C SER A 50 4.33 1.02 -12.92
N LEU A 51 4.51 1.28 -11.62
CA LEU A 51 4.34 0.27 -10.58
C LEU A 51 2.95 0.38 -9.99
N ASP A 52 2.29 -0.77 -9.85
CA ASP A 52 0.98 -0.84 -9.23
C ASP A 52 1.14 -0.95 -7.70
N LEU A 53 0.31 -0.22 -6.98
CA LEU A 53 0.03 -0.41 -5.57
C LEU A 53 -1.43 -0.82 -5.48
N ILE A 54 -1.67 -1.99 -4.88
CA ILE A 54 -3.02 -2.49 -4.64
C ILE A 54 -3.20 -2.61 -3.14
N VAL A 55 -4.17 -1.92 -2.59
CA VAL A 55 -4.53 -2.02 -1.18
C VAL A 55 -5.96 -2.52 -1.10
N SER A 56 -6.21 -3.56 -0.32
CA SER A 56 -7.53 -4.12 -0.15
C SER A 56 -7.89 -4.24 1.33
N TYR A 57 -9.13 -3.90 1.65
CA TYR A 57 -9.68 -3.97 3.00
C TYR A 57 -10.85 -4.92 2.96
N LYS A 58 -10.79 -5.98 3.77
CA LYS A 58 -11.89 -6.94 3.92
C LYS A 58 -12.70 -6.55 5.14
N LEU A 59 -13.98 -6.26 4.91
CA LEU A 59 -14.88 -5.76 5.96
C LEU A 59 -15.21 -6.84 6.98
N LEU A 60 -15.39 -8.07 6.51
CA LEU A 60 -15.60 -9.24 7.35
C LEU A 60 -14.27 -9.68 7.96
N GLY A 61 -13.94 -9.10 9.12
CA GLY A 61 -12.76 -9.45 9.91
C GLY A 61 -11.72 -8.34 10.08
N ALA A 62 -12.01 -7.10 9.63
CA ALA A 62 -11.12 -5.94 9.76
C ALA A 62 -9.67 -6.23 9.32
N VAL A 63 -9.52 -6.93 8.18
CA VAL A 63 -8.22 -7.32 7.66
C VAL A 63 -7.80 -6.34 6.58
N ASN A 64 -6.67 -5.68 6.80
CA ASN A 64 -6.03 -4.79 5.84
C ASN A 64 -4.95 -5.59 5.10
N GLU A 65 -4.96 -5.55 3.78
CA GLU A 65 -3.99 -6.23 2.90
C GLU A 65 -3.43 -5.20 1.90
N ALA A 66 -2.13 -5.20 1.65
CA ALA A 66 -1.51 -4.39 0.60
C ALA A 66 -0.50 -5.20 -0.19
N GLU A 67 -0.48 -5.03 -1.51
CA GLU A 67 0.58 -5.49 -2.40
C GLU A 67 1.28 -4.26 -2.99
N VAL A 68 2.58 -4.14 -2.70
CA VAL A 68 3.41 -3.02 -3.17
C VAL A 68 4.53 -3.57 -4.05
N PHE A 69 4.59 -3.08 -5.29
CA PHE A 69 5.73 -3.34 -6.16
C PHE A 69 6.80 -2.25 -5.95
N LEU A 70 8.03 -2.71 -5.71
CA LEU A 70 9.19 -1.90 -5.37
C LEU A 70 10.37 -2.27 -6.25
N LEU A 71 11.15 -1.27 -6.67
CA LEU A 71 12.47 -1.49 -7.21
C LEU A 71 13.44 -2.01 -6.12
N PRO A 72 14.53 -2.69 -6.49
CA PRO A 72 15.54 -3.13 -5.53
C PRO A 72 16.07 -2.03 -4.62
N GLU A 73 16.22 -0.82 -5.14
CA GLU A 73 16.72 0.35 -4.41
C GLU A 73 15.66 0.93 -3.45
N GLU A 74 14.37 0.75 -3.75
CA GLU A 74 13.26 1.24 -2.93
C GLU A 74 12.99 0.34 -1.71
N LEU A 75 13.21 -0.98 -1.83
CA LEU A 75 12.92 -1.95 -0.77
C LEU A 75 13.50 -1.57 0.61
N PRO A 76 14.80 -1.23 0.76
CA PRO A 76 15.37 -0.88 2.06
C PRO A 76 14.88 0.49 2.58
N VAL A 77 14.43 1.39 1.70
CA VAL A 77 13.84 2.68 2.09
C VAL A 77 12.44 2.45 2.63
N PHE A 78 11.61 1.76 1.85
CA PHE A 78 10.24 1.40 2.20
C PHE A 78 10.16 0.63 3.53
N THR A 79 10.95 -0.43 3.66
CA THR A 79 10.92 -1.29 4.85
C THR A 79 11.36 -0.53 6.10
N ARG A 80 12.33 0.38 5.97
CA ARG A 80 12.80 1.21 7.08
C ARG A 80 11.72 2.20 7.53
N ALA A 81 11.09 2.90 6.58
CA ALA A 81 10.01 3.83 6.88
C ALA A 81 8.84 3.13 7.59
N LEU A 82 8.47 1.93 7.14
CA LEU A 82 7.48 1.09 7.81
C LEU A 82 7.84 0.76 9.27
N ILE A 83 9.08 0.34 9.53
CA ILE A 83 9.55 -0.04 10.87
C ILE A 83 9.68 1.17 11.80
N GLN A 84 10.09 2.32 11.27
CA GLN A 84 10.33 3.54 12.04
C GLN A 84 9.07 4.36 12.30
N HIS A 85 7.93 3.95 11.74
CA HIS A 85 6.69 4.69 11.89
C HIS A 85 6.24 4.76 13.37
N PRO A 86 5.71 5.90 13.85
CA PRO A 86 5.28 6.07 15.24
C PRO A 86 4.17 5.11 15.68
N ILE A 87 3.25 4.78 14.77
CA ILE A 87 2.22 3.76 15.01
C ILE A 87 2.84 2.37 14.92
N LEU A 88 2.81 1.63 16.03
CA LEU A 88 3.34 0.27 16.09
C LEU A 88 2.51 -0.72 15.26
N PHE A 89 3.17 -1.76 14.77
CA PHE A 89 2.48 -2.88 14.14
C PHE A 89 1.67 -3.68 15.16
N PRO A 90 0.46 -4.15 14.80
CA PRO A 90 -0.29 -5.08 15.63
C PRO A 90 0.41 -6.45 15.64
N THR A 91 0.11 -7.27 16.64
CA THR A 91 0.59 -8.67 16.71
C THR A 91 0.08 -9.55 15.56
N SER A 92 -0.99 -9.13 14.90
CA SER A 92 -1.56 -9.75 13.70
C SER A 92 -0.82 -9.38 12.41
N PHE A 93 0.19 -8.49 12.48
CA PHE A 93 0.96 -8.08 11.33
C PHE A 93 1.75 -9.25 10.74
N SER A 94 1.69 -9.36 9.42
CA SER A 94 2.50 -10.29 8.65
C SER A 94 2.97 -9.62 7.36
N GLN A 95 4.17 -10.00 6.95
CA GLN A 95 4.82 -9.52 5.74
C GLN A 95 5.33 -10.72 4.95
N HIS A 96 5.13 -10.71 3.64
CA HIS A 96 5.71 -11.65 2.71
C HIS A 96 6.41 -10.90 1.58
N LEU A 97 7.61 -11.35 1.20
CA LEU A 97 8.40 -10.76 0.12
C LEU A 97 8.59 -11.80 -0.98
N SER A 98 8.18 -11.45 -2.20
CA SER A 98 8.49 -12.21 -3.41
C SER A 98 9.23 -11.34 -4.42
N MET A 99 9.90 -11.98 -5.39
CA MET A 99 10.47 -11.29 -6.54
C MET A 99 9.65 -11.63 -7.78
N GLU A 100 9.17 -10.62 -8.47
CA GLU A 100 8.30 -10.75 -9.65
C GLU A 100 8.83 -9.84 -10.75
N ARG A 101 9.24 -10.44 -11.89
CA ARG A 101 9.73 -9.72 -13.08
C ARG A 101 10.88 -8.73 -12.78
N GLY A 102 11.77 -9.10 -11.87
CA GLY A 102 12.93 -8.28 -11.46
C GLY A 102 12.62 -7.17 -10.44
N MET A 103 11.39 -7.12 -9.93
CA MET A 103 10.97 -6.21 -8.87
C MET A 103 10.62 -6.99 -7.61
N TYR A 104 10.64 -6.31 -6.47
CA TYR A 104 10.15 -6.87 -5.23
C TYR A 104 8.65 -6.62 -5.11
N CYS A 105 7.88 -7.65 -4.77
CA CYS A 105 6.49 -7.53 -4.35
C CYS A 105 6.43 -7.81 -2.85
N ILE A 106 6.11 -6.77 -2.08
CA ILE A 106 5.88 -6.88 -0.64
C ILE A 106 4.38 -6.95 -0.38
N ARG A 107 3.95 -8.05 0.24
CA ARG A 107 2.58 -8.27 0.69
C ARG A 107 2.50 -8.03 2.18
N LEU A 108 1.69 -7.07 2.58
CA LEU A 108 1.45 -6.69 3.96
C LEU A 108 0.05 -7.10 4.36
N LYS A 109 -0.10 -7.62 5.57
CA LYS A 109 -1.41 -7.98 6.12
C LYS A 109 -1.47 -7.73 7.62
N SER A 110 -2.58 -7.18 8.09
CA SER A 110 -2.78 -6.86 9.51
C SER A 110 -4.27 -6.80 9.86
N GLN A 111 -4.56 -6.90 11.16
CA GLN A 111 -5.88 -6.59 11.72
C GLN A 111 -5.76 -5.39 12.65
N GLU A 112 -6.25 -4.24 12.21
CA GLU A 112 -6.16 -2.95 12.90
C GLU A 112 -7.05 -1.90 12.20
N PRO A 113 -7.21 -0.68 12.75
CA PRO A 113 -7.92 0.40 12.06
C PRO A 113 -7.34 0.67 10.66
N ALA A 114 -8.21 0.81 9.67
CA ALA A 114 -7.80 1.00 8.28
C ALA A 114 -6.97 2.28 8.10
N GLU A 115 -7.26 3.32 8.88
CA GLU A 115 -6.56 4.59 8.91
C GLU A 115 -5.10 4.42 9.36
N ASN A 116 -4.85 3.67 10.43
CA ASN A 116 -3.50 3.39 10.91
C ASN A 116 -2.67 2.62 9.87
N PHE A 117 -3.30 1.66 9.21
CA PHE A 117 -2.66 0.90 8.13
C PHE A 117 -2.36 1.80 6.93
N ALA A 118 -3.31 2.65 6.55
CA ALA A 118 -3.19 3.59 5.44
C ALA A 118 -2.13 4.67 5.70
N GLU A 119 -2.06 5.21 6.90
CA GLU A 119 -1.10 6.24 7.31
C GLU A 119 0.32 5.69 7.23
N ARG A 120 0.57 4.52 7.85
CA ARG A 120 1.85 3.82 7.74
C ARG A 120 2.28 3.56 6.31
N LEU A 121 1.34 3.06 5.51
CA LEU A 121 1.61 2.75 4.13
C LEU A 121 1.89 4.02 3.32
N SER A 122 1.13 5.09 3.54
CA SER A 122 1.30 6.36 2.83
C SER A 122 2.63 7.03 3.15
N GLU A 123 3.01 7.10 4.43
CA GLU A 123 4.32 7.64 4.83
C GLU A 123 5.47 6.83 4.22
N ALA A 124 5.40 5.50 4.29
CA ALA A 124 6.43 4.64 3.70
C ALA A 124 6.53 4.80 2.17
N LEU A 125 5.42 5.09 1.50
CA LEU A 125 5.39 5.38 0.07
C LEU A 125 5.90 6.78 -0.27
N SER A 126 5.76 7.76 0.63
CA SER A 126 6.25 9.13 0.39
C SER A 126 7.78 9.25 0.45
N GLU A 127 8.45 8.30 1.08
CA GLU A 127 9.92 8.19 1.11
C GLU A 127 10.50 7.59 -0.18
N LEU A 128 9.66 7.20 -1.13
CA LEU A 128 10.07 6.60 -2.40
C LEU A 128 10.20 7.67 -3.49
N HIS A 129 11.27 7.58 -4.30
CA HIS A 129 11.62 8.55 -5.35
C HIS A 129 11.06 8.18 -6.74
#